data_AF-A0A941RAJ0-F1
#
_entry.id   AF-A0A941RAJ0-F1
#
_cell.length_a   1.000
_cell.length_b   1.000
_cell.length_c   1.000
_cell.angle_alpha   90.00
_cell.angle_beta   90.00
_cell.angle_gamma   90.00
#
_symmetry.space_group_name_H-M   'P 1'
#
loop_
_entity.id
_entity.type
_entity.pdbx_description
1 polymer ?
#
loop_
_entity_poly.entity_id
_entity_poly.type
_entity_poly.pdbx_seq_one_letter_code
_entity_poly.pdbx_strand_id
1 'polypeptide(L)' 'MHEPMMGFGGLVGYVLMIAFFAVGIVAVVLWVKSWLEQGRPGSPSQESESALEILKKRYARGEISKEEFEEKRNDLL' A
#
# COMPACT_ATOMS: atom_id res chain seq x y z
N MET A 1 7.96 -57.20 4.75
CA MET A 1 8.53 -55.90 5.14
C MET A 1 8.50 -55.03 3.89
N HIS A 2 7.59 -54.07 3.80
CA HIS A 2 7.51 -53.17 2.63
C HIS A 2 8.35 -51.95 2.94
N GLU A 3 9.52 -51.87 2.31
CA GLU A 3 10.31 -50.64 2.24
C GLU A 3 9.48 -49.61 1.44
N PRO A 4 9.07 -48.46 2.01
CA PRO A 4 8.58 -47.38 1.19
C PRO A 4 9.80 -46.86 0.42
N MET A 5 9.93 -47.29 -0.83
CA MET A 5 10.75 -46.63 -1.84
C MET A 5 10.17 -45.23 -2.04
N MET A 6 10.41 -44.31 -1.10
CA MET A 6 10.35 -42.87 -1.33
C MET A 6 11.54 -42.52 -2.22
N GLY A 7 11.49 -43.04 -3.44
CA GLY A 7 12.34 -42.60 -4.53
C GLY A 7 12.14 -41.10 -4.71
N PHE A 8 13.19 -40.46 -5.21
CA PHE A 8 13.32 -39.03 -5.50
C PHE A 8 12.00 -38.28 -5.85
N GLY A 9 11.04 -38.92 -6.55
CA GLY A 9 9.70 -38.39 -6.82
C GLY A 9 8.85 -38.03 -5.59
N GLY A 10 8.96 -38.72 -4.46
CA GLY A 10 8.25 -38.36 -3.22
C GLY A 10 8.78 -37.07 -2.59
N LEU A 11 10.10 -36.86 -2.65
CA LEU A 11 10.75 -35.62 -2.22
C LEU A 11 10.39 -34.46 -3.15
N VAL A 12 10.40 -34.68 -4.47
CA VAL A 12 9.97 -33.68 -5.45
C VAL A 12 8.50 -33.30 -5.24
N GLY A 13 7.62 -34.27 -5.02
CA GLY A 13 6.20 -34.01 -4.72
C GLY A 13 6.00 -33.19 -3.44
N TYR A 14 6.75 -33.50 -2.39
CA TYR A 14 6.71 -32.75 -1.13
C TYR A 14 7.20 -31.30 -1.29
N VAL A 15 8.30 -31.10 -2.02
CA VAL A 15 8.84 -29.76 -2.31
C VAL A 15 7.84 -28.94 -3.14
N LEU A 16 7.22 -29.53 -4.15
CA LEU A 16 6.21 -28.85 -4.98
C LEU A 16 4.96 -28.47 -4.15
N MET A 17 4.52 -29.33 -3.23
CA MET A 17 3.40 -29.01 -2.34
C MET A 17 3.72 -27.79 -1.48
N ILE A 18 4.88 -27.77 -0.82
CA ILE A 18 5.31 -26.61 -0.01
C ILE A 18 5.45 -25.37 -0.88
N ALA A 19 6.05 -25.48 -2.07
CA ALA A 19 6.21 -24.37 -2.99
C ALA A 19 4.85 -23.76 -3.41
N PHE A 20 3.84 -24.60 -3.65
CA PHE A 20 2.49 -24.14 -3.97
C PHE A 20 1.89 -23.29 -2.84
N PHE A 21 1.98 -23.75 -1.58
CA PHE A 21 1.52 -22.98 -0.43
C PHE A 21 2.35 -21.71 -0.22
N ALA A 22 3.66 -21.76 -0.41
CA ALA A 22 4.55 -20.60 -0.30
C ALA A 22 4.18 -19.52 -1.33
N VAL A 23 3.93 -19.91 -2.59
CA VAL A 23 3.46 -19.00 -3.64
C VAL A 23 2.12 -18.39 -3.29
N GLY A 24 1.17 -19.18 -2.77
CA GLY A 24 -0.12 -18.68 -2.30
C GLY A 24 0.02 -17.62 -1.19
N ILE A 25 0.86 -17.88 -0.19
CA ILE A 25 1.15 -16.92 0.89
C ILE A 25 1.80 -15.65 0.33
N VAL A 26 2.81 -15.79 -0.54
CA VAL A 26 3.47 -14.63 -1.18
C VAL A 26 2.47 -13.82 -2.00
N ALA A 27 1.57 -14.46 -2.75
CA ALA A 27 0.53 -13.78 -3.52
C ALA A 27 -0.42 -12.99 -2.62
N VAL A 28 -0.87 -13.56 -1.50
CA VAL A 28 -1.72 -12.86 -0.51
C VAL A 28 -0.97 -11.69 0.12
N VAL A 29 0.28 -11.89 0.52
CA VAL A 29 1.11 -10.82 1.09
C VAL A 29 1.31 -9.69 0.08
N LEU A 30 1.64 -10.00 -1.17
CA LEU A 30 1.78 -9.00 -2.24
C LEU A 30 0.45 -8.31 -2.55
N TRP A 31 -0.67 -9.01 -2.50
CA TRP A 31 -2.00 -8.42 -2.69
C TRP A 31 -2.33 -7.45 -1.56
N VAL A 32 -2.15 -7.85 -0.29
CA VAL A 32 -2.37 -6.97 0.87
C VAL A 32 -1.40 -5.78 0.87
N LYS A 33 -0.12 -6.01 0.58
CA LYS A 33 0.86 -4.93 0.43
C LYS A 33 0.51 -4.01 -0.72
N SER A 34 0.02 -4.53 -1.84
CA SER A 34 -0.45 -3.71 -2.96
C SER A 34 -1.65 -2.87 -2.58
N TRP A 35 -2.57 -3.35 -1.74
CA TRP A 35 -3.66 -2.52 -1.19
C TRP A 35 -3.16 -1.44 -0.22
N LEU A 36 -2.16 -1.77 0.60
CA LEU A 36 -1.58 -0.83 1.57
C LEU A 36 -0.67 0.22 0.89
N GLU A 37 0.02 -0.17 -0.18
CA GLU A 37 0.85 0.68 -1.03
C GLU A 37 0.00 1.42 -2.10
N GLN A 38 -1.17 0.89 -2.47
CA GLN A 38 -2.26 1.63 -3.15
C GLN A 38 -2.97 2.65 -2.24
N GLY A 39 -2.49 2.84 -1.00
CA GLY A 39 -2.69 4.08 -0.25
C GLY A 39 -1.80 5.25 -0.74
N ARG A 40 -0.96 5.05 -1.76
CA ARG A 40 -0.10 6.07 -2.38
C ARG A 40 -0.02 6.10 -3.93
N PRO A 41 -1.07 5.80 -4.71
CA PRO A 41 -1.13 6.21 -6.09
C PRO A 41 -1.66 7.64 -6.09
N GLY A 42 -0.78 8.64 -6.00
CA GLY A 42 -1.09 10.07 -6.20
C GLY A 42 -2.57 10.42 -6.18
N SER A 43 -3.20 10.27 -5.00
CA SER A 43 -4.62 10.56 -4.89
C SER A 43 -4.72 12.08 -4.92
N PRO A 44 -5.55 12.68 -5.77
CA PRO A 44 -5.80 14.12 -5.70
C PRO A 44 -6.20 14.52 -4.26
N SER A 45 -6.79 13.61 -3.47
CA SER A 45 -7.10 13.88 -2.06
C SER A 45 -5.89 14.03 -1.14
N GLN A 46 -4.79 13.31 -1.36
CA GLN A 46 -3.61 13.38 -0.47
C GLN A 46 -2.75 14.61 -0.79
N GLU A 47 -2.66 14.98 -2.06
CA GLU A 47 -2.02 16.22 -2.47
C GLU A 47 -2.87 17.45 -2.07
N SER A 48 -4.21 17.35 -2.15
CA SER A 48 -5.13 18.37 -1.63
C SER A 48 -5.08 18.48 -0.11
N GLU A 49 -5.00 17.37 0.63
CA GLU A 49 -4.76 17.39 2.08
C GLU A 49 -3.42 18.06 2.40
N SER A 50 -2.37 17.78 1.63
CA SER A 50 -1.06 18.44 1.79
C SER A 50 -1.13 19.94 1.47
N ALA A 51 -1.82 20.33 0.40
CA ALA A 51 -2.00 21.72 0.01
C ALA A 51 -2.80 22.51 1.06
N LEU A 52 -3.89 21.95 1.57
CA LEU A 52 -4.71 22.53 2.64
C LEU A 52 -3.93 22.62 3.97
N GLU A 53 -3.14 21.60 4.32
CA GLU A 53 -2.24 21.60 5.48
C GLU A 53 -1.19 22.73 5.38
N ILE A 54 -0.57 22.90 4.21
CA ILE A 54 0.39 23.98 3.94
C ILE A 54 -0.31 25.35 4.05
N LEU A 55 -1.50 25.50 3.48
CA LEU A 55 -2.28 26.74 3.50
C LEU A 55 -2.64 27.13 4.95
N LYS A 56 -3.12 26.17 5.75
CA LYS A 56 -3.46 26.35 7.16
C LYS A 56 -2.25 26.75 8.00
N LYS A 57 -1.08 26.17 7.72
CA LYS A 57 0.18 26.50 8.42
C LYS A 57 0.61 27.94 8.16
N ARG A 58 0.45 28.46 6.94
CA ARG A 58 0.78 29.85 6.59
C ARG A 58 -0.20 30.84 7.21
N TYR A 59 -1.50 30.52 7.21
CA TYR A 59 -2.50 31.32 7.89
C TYR A 59 -2.22 31.43 9.40
N ALA A 60 -1.87 30.30 10.05
CA ALA A 60 -1.51 30.29 11.46
C ALA A 60 -0.23 31.09 11.78
N ARG A 61 0.68 31.20 10.81
CA ARG A 61 1.87 32.06 10.91
C ARG A 61 1.58 33.53 10.61
N GLY A 62 0.38 33.87 10.12
CA GLY A 62 0.02 35.20 9.67
C GLY A 62 0.70 35.60 8.35
N GLU A 63 1.21 34.64 7.58
CA GLU A 63 1.85 34.89 6.28
C GLU A 63 0.83 35.18 5.16
N ILE A 64 -0.44 34.80 5.35
CA ILE A 64 -1.55 35.03 4.43
C ILE A 64 -2.77 35.56 5.19
N SER A 65 -3.60 36.35 4.52
CA SER A 65 -4.84 36.87 5.12
C SER A 65 -5.93 35.80 5.17
N LYS A 66 -7.00 36.08 5.91
CA LYS A 66 -8.17 35.18 5.96
C LYS A 66 -8.86 35.09 4.59
N GLU A 67 -8.93 36.20 3.85
CA GLU A 67 -9.50 36.22 2.50
C GLU A 67 -8.69 35.33 1.55
N GLU A 68 -7.35 35.45 1.56
CA GLU A 68 -6.47 34.62 0.72
C GLU A 68 -6.55 33.13 1.09
N PHE A 69 -6.70 32.83 2.38
CA PHE A 69 -6.90 31.46 2.85
C PHE A 69 -8.23 30.88 2.35
N GLU A 70 -9.33 31.62 2.43
CA GLU A 70 -10.64 31.13 1.99
C GLU A 70 -10.73 30.98 0.48
N GLU A 71 -10.15 31.90 -0.30
CA GLU A 71 -10.11 31.80 -1.77
C GLU A 71 -9.36 30.54 -2.21
N LYS A 72 -8.16 30.31 -1.68
CA LYS A 72 -7.35 29.13 -2.02
C LYS A 72 -7.91 27.84 -1.45
N ARG A 73 -8.58 27.88 -0.30
CA ARG A 73 -9.27 26.70 0.26
C ARG A 73 -10.43 26.28 -0.64
N ASN A 74 -11.20 27.24 -1.17
CA ASN A 74 -12.33 26.96 -2.05
C ASN A 74 -11.90 26.45 -3.44
N ASP A 75 -10.71 26.85 -3.91
CA ASP A 75 -10.12 26.35 -5.16
C ASP A 75 -9.58 24.90 -5.05
N LEU A 76 -9.25 24.47 -3.83
CA LEU A 76 -8.71 23.13 -3.51
C LEU A 76 -9.79 22.11 -3.09
N LEU A 77 -11.05 22.53 -2.94
CA LEU A 77 -12.20 21.69 -2.53
C LEU A 77 -13.04 21.30 -3.75
#